data_AF-A0A2S8IUF3-F1
#
_entry.id   AF-A0A2S8IUF3-F1
#
_cell.length_a   1.000
_cell.length_b   1.000
_cell.length_c   1.000
_cell.angle_alpha   90.00
_cell.angle_beta   90.00
_cell.angle_gamma   90.00
#
_symmetry.space_group_name_H-M   'P 1'
#
loop_
_entity.id
_entity.type
_entity.pdbx_description
1 polymer ?
#
loop_
_entity_poly.entity_id
_entity_poly.type
_entity_poly.pdbx_seq_one_letter_code
_entity_poly.pdbx_strand_id
1 'polypeptide(L)'
;MFVLRWIVEPLWEYRWEYVDPYYGVIECKFWMTDCEEERWHAHGKEGTRRLDETRRDRNLQPKPSEQVHSYAAASAGTDPLPEFVSPDVGTLRGWWKNPERVDGADVRRMVLEVIALRRLLNASVKVATESREV
;
A
#
# COMPACT_ATOMS: atom_id res chain seq x y z
N MET A 1 -40.60 28.62 1.30
CA MET A 1 -39.13 28.52 1.43
C MET A 1 -38.82 27.05 1.69
N PHE A 2 -38.46 26.30 0.65
CA PHE A 2 -38.16 24.86 0.78
C PHE A 2 -36.67 24.70 1.04
N VAL A 3 -36.32 24.23 2.24
CA VAL A 3 -34.95 23.81 2.56
C VAL A 3 -34.78 22.40 2.00
N LEU A 4 -34.14 22.28 0.84
CA LEU A 4 -33.64 21.01 0.34
C LEU A 4 -32.50 20.57 1.26
N ARG A 5 -32.85 19.82 2.31
CA ARG A 5 -31.88 19.04 3.08
C ARG A 5 -31.42 17.93 2.15
N TRP A 6 -30.24 18.11 1.54
CA TRP A 6 -29.54 17.05 0.84
C TRP A 6 -29.32 15.91 1.84
N ILE A 7 -30.19 14.89 1.82
CA ILE A 7 -29.96 13.66 2.55
C ILE A 7 -28.85 12.96 1.79
N VAL A 8 -27.62 13.07 2.29
CA VAL A 8 -26.54 12.21 1.84
C VAL A 8 -26.93 10.80 2.27
N GLU A 9 -27.18 9.91 1.32
CA GLU A 9 -27.49 8.51 1.64
C GLU A 9 -26.32 7.92 2.45
N PRO A 10 -26.61 7.24 3.57
CA PRO A 10 -25.57 6.68 4.42
C PRO A 10 -24.78 5.64 3.63
N LEU A 11 -23.47 5.84 3.53
CA LEU A 11 -22.58 4.95 2.82
C LEU A 11 -21.86 4.08 3.84
N TRP A 12 -22.38 2.86 4.01
CA TRP A 12 -21.86 1.94 5.02
C TRP A 12 -20.56 1.28 4.58
N GLU A 13 -19.56 1.33 5.44
CA GLU A 13 -18.32 0.59 5.29
C GLU A 13 -18.06 -0.31 6.50
N TYR A 14 -17.34 -1.39 6.24
CA TYR A 14 -17.05 -2.46 7.18
C TYR A 14 -15.58 -2.82 7.12
N ARG A 15 -15.09 -3.48 8.18
CA ARG A 15 -13.88 -4.28 8.10
C ARG A 15 -14.20 -5.69 7.63
N TRP A 16 -13.18 -6.30 7.07
CA TRP A 16 -13.25 -7.63 6.49
C TRP A 16 -12.10 -8.47 7.03
N GLU A 17 -12.34 -9.75 7.17
CA GLU A 17 -11.31 -10.74 7.42
C GLU A 17 -11.22 -11.67 6.22
N TYR A 18 -10.01 -12.13 5.93
CA TYR A 18 -9.80 -13.19 4.95
C TYR A 18 -8.74 -14.16 5.44
N VAL A 19 -8.76 -15.37 4.89
CA VAL A 19 -7.77 -16.40 5.20
C VAL A 19 -6.64 -16.32 4.19
N ASP A 20 -5.44 -16.04 4.67
CA ASP A 20 -4.21 -16.13 3.91
C ASP A 20 -3.57 -17.53 4.10
N PRO A 21 -3.15 -18.21 3.03
CA PRO A 21 -2.53 -19.54 3.13
C PRO A 21 -1.26 -19.59 3.99
N TYR A 22 -0.54 -18.48 4.14
CA TYR A 22 0.72 -18.41 4.88
C TYR A 22 0.54 -17.88 6.30
N TYR A 23 -0.39 -16.95 6.51
CA TYR A 23 -0.53 -16.23 7.78
C TYR A 23 -1.81 -16.55 8.55
N GLY A 24 -2.72 -17.35 7.98
CA GLY A 24 -4.01 -17.67 8.60
C GLY A 24 -5.00 -16.52 8.46
N VAL A 25 -5.86 -16.32 9.47
CA VAL A 25 -6.89 -15.27 9.42
C VAL A 25 -6.25 -13.89 9.57
N ILE A 26 -6.47 -13.02 8.58
CA ILE A 26 -6.00 -11.64 8.56
C ILE A 26 -7.21 -10.69 8.59
N GLU A 27 -7.23 -9.79 9.57
CA GLU A 27 -8.14 -8.64 9.58
C GLU A 27 -7.60 -7.50 8.70
N CYS A 28 -8.42 -7.02 7.78
CA CYS A 28 -8.09 -5.89 6.93
C CYS A 28 -8.06 -4.59 7.73
N LYS A 29 -6.95 -3.86 7.60
CA LYS A 29 -6.75 -2.54 8.23
C LYS A 29 -7.43 -1.39 7.48
N PHE A 30 -8.03 -1.66 6.33
CA PHE A 30 -8.74 -0.69 5.50
C PHE A 30 -10.24 -0.97 5.51
N TRP A 31 -11.01 0.09 5.31
CA TRP A 31 -12.46 0.08 5.36
C TRP A 31 -13.03 0.01 3.96
N MET A 32 -14.05 -0.83 3.77
CA MET A 32 -14.65 -1.06 2.46
C MET A 32 -16.16 -1.11 2.53
N THR A 33 -16.79 -0.54 1.51
CA THR A 33 -18.21 -0.75 1.23
C THR A 33 -18.45 -2.12 0.60
N ASP A 34 -19.69 -2.60 0.63
CA ASP A 34 -20.05 -3.88 -0.02
C ASP A 34 -19.72 -3.85 -1.53
N CYS A 35 -19.86 -2.72 -2.22
CA CYS A 35 -19.51 -2.59 -3.64
C CYS A 35 -18.01 -2.54 -3.93
N GLU A 36 -17.19 -2.08 -2.98
CA GLU A 36 -15.73 -2.16 -3.08
C GLU A 36 -15.25 -3.59 -2.82
N GLU A 37 -15.98 -4.33 -1.99
CA GLU A 37 -15.67 -5.71 -1.68
C GLU A 37 -15.81 -6.63 -2.86
N GLU A 38 -16.84 -6.47 -3.69
CA GLU A 38 -17.00 -7.27 -4.92
C GLU A 38 -15.76 -7.23 -5.84
N ARG A 39 -14.95 -6.16 -5.75
CA ARG A 39 -13.73 -5.94 -6.55
C ARG A 39 -12.44 -6.33 -5.83
N TRP A 40 -12.51 -6.71 -4.57
CA TRP A 40 -11.37 -7.01 -3.74
C TRP A 40 -10.84 -8.42 -4.02
N HIS A 41 -9.51 -8.59 -3.98
CA HIS A 41 -8.84 -9.84 -4.35
C HIS A 41 -9.20 -11.05 -3.47
N ALA A 42 -9.80 -10.82 -2.29
CA ALA A 42 -10.21 -11.87 -1.37
C ALA A 42 -11.72 -12.12 -1.35
N HIS A 43 -12.51 -11.37 -2.14
CA HIS A 43 -13.95 -11.60 -2.27
C HIS A 43 -14.25 -13.02 -2.76
N GLY A 44 -15.25 -13.64 -2.14
CA GLY A 44 -15.70 -15.00 -2.46
C GLY A 44 -14.72 -16.13 -2.10
N LYS A 45 -13.57 -15.83 -1.46
CA LYS A 45 -12.65 -16.85 -0.97
C LYS A 45 -13.18 -17.49 0.31
N GLU A 46 -12.87 -18.77 0.49
CA GLU A 46 -13.26 -19.53 1.68
C GLU A 46 -12.64 -18.89 2.94
N GLY A 47 -13.48 -18.63 3.93
CA GLY A 47 -13.09 -17.95 5.17
C GLY A 47 -13.04 -16.43 5.09
N THR A 48 -13.30 -15.81 3.93
CA THR A 48 -13.54 -14.37 3.86
C THR A 48 -14.88 -14.03 4.50
N ARG A 49 -14.87 -13.09 5.45
CA ARG A 49 -16.09 -12.66 6.15
C ARG A 49 -16.10 -11.17 6.42
N ARG A 50 -17.30 -10.60 6.39
CA ARG A 50 -17.56 -9.23 6.83
C ARG A 50 -17.64 -9.20 8.35
N LEU A 51 -17.04 -8.17 8.97
CA LEU A 51 -17.18 -7.90 10.39
C LEU A 51 -18.30 -6.88 10.62
N ASP A 52 -19.55 -7.37 10.72
CA ASP A 52 -20.74 -6.52 10.87
C ASP A 52 -20.68 -5.60 12.11
N GLU A 53 -19.98 -6.02 13.16
CA GLU A 53 -19.76 -5.25 14.39
C GLU A 53 -19.00 -3.94 14.15
N THR A 54 -18.24 -3.86 13.05
CA THR A 54 -17.41 -2.70 12.71
C THR A 54 -18.16 -1.66 11.86
N ARG A 55 -19.43 -1.90 11.51
CA ARG A 55 -20.21 -1.03 10.62
C ARG A 55 -20.12 0.45 11.00
N ARG A 56 -19.69 1.29 10.05
CA ARG A 56 -19.67 2.75 10.21
C ARG A 56 -20.11 3.48 8.95
N ASP A 57 -20.65 4.67 9.12
CA ASP A 57 -21.00 5.54 8.00
C ASP A 57 -19.76 6.28 7.52
N ARG A 58 -19.36 6.04 6.27
CA ARG A 58 -18.21 6.67 5.61
C ARG A 58 -18.38 8.18 5.50
N ASN A 59 -19.61 8.68 5.36
CA ASN A 59 -19.87 10.11 5.25
C ASN A 59 -19.66 10.87 6.56
N LEU A 60 -19.71 10.15 7.70
CA LEU A 60 -19.44 10.69 9.03
C LEU A 60 -17.96 10.58 9.43
N GLN A 61 -17.14 9.87 8.63
CA GLN A 61 -15.71 9.79 8.89
C GLN A 61 -15.01 11.05 8.38
N PRO A 62 -14.02 11.58 9.13
CA PRO A 62 -13.18 12.66 8.64
C PRO A 62 -12.50 12.21 7.36
N LYS A 63 -12.61 13.02 6.30
CA LYS A 63 -12.03 12.66 5.00
C LYS A 63 -10.51 12.63 5.11
N PRO A 64 -9.80 11.81 4.33
CA PRO A 64 -8.34 11.79 4.34
C PRO A 64 -7.71 13.17 4.14
N SER A 65 -8.37 14.08 3.41
CA SER A 65 -7.93 15.48 3.27
C SER A 65 -7.82 16.24 4.60
N GLU A 66 -8.56 15.83 5.63
CA GLU A 66 -8.48 16.38 7.00
C GLU A 66 -7.50 15.59 7.88
N GLN A 67 -7.22 14.31 7.56
CA GLN A 67 -6.29 13.44 8.29
C GLN A 67 -4.83 13.50 7.80
N VAL A 68 -4.55 14.15 6.67
CA VAL A 68 -3.18 14.30 6.13
C VAL A 68 -2.24 15.07 7.09
N HIS A 69 -2.76 15.76 8.11
CA HIS A 69 -1.95 16.56 9.01
C HIS A 69 -1.11 15.81 10.07
N SER A 70 -1.18 14.48 10.20
CA SER A 70 -0.36 13.78 11.22
C SER A 70 0.88 13.04 10.70
N TYR A 71 0.93 12.65 9.41
CA TYR A 71 2.11 12.01 8.81
C TYR A 71 2.90 12.96 7.89
N ALA A 72 2.27 14.04 7.42
CA ALA A 72 2.90 15.11 6.64
C ALA A 72 3.31 16.32 7.51
N ALA A 73 3.37 16.15 8.84
CA ALA A 73 3.99 17.11 9.75
C ALA A 73 5.52 16.94 9.84
N ALA A 74 6.11 16.03 9.06
CA ALA A 74 7.45 16.31 8.55
C ALA A 74 7.26 17.48 7.58
N SER A 75 7.73 18.67 7.99
CA SER A 75 7.71 19.90 7.20
C SER A 75 7.74 19.58 5.72
N ALA A 76 6.74 20.04 4.97
CA ALA A 76 6.83 20.20 3.53
C ALA A 76 7.91 21.26 3.25
N GLY A 77 9.15 20.93 3.63
CA GLY A 77 10.32 21.67 3.24
C GLY A 77 10.35 21.58 1.73
N THR A 78 10.49 22.72 1.10
CA THR A 78 11.10 22.86 -0.24
C THR A 78 12.53 22.33 -0.29
N ASP A 79 12.88 21.38 0.58
CA ASP A 79 14.14 20.68 0.52
C ASP A 79 14.08 19.80 -0.73
N PRO A 80 15.01 19.98 -1.68
CA PRO A 80 15.07 19.11 -2.84
C PRO A 80 15.16 17.66 -2.35
N LEU A 81 14.48 16.76 -3.05
CA LEU A 81 14.65 15.32 -2.87
C LEU A 81 16.17 15.05 -2.80
N PRO A 82 16.66 14.42 -1.71
CA PRO A 82 18.08 14.18 -1.58
C PRO A 82 18.56 13.39 -2.79
N GLU A 83 19.76 13.74 -3.27
CA GLU A 83 20.36 13.03 -4.40
C GLU A 83 20.39 11.53 -4.09
N PHE A 84 19.80 10.74 -5.00
CA PHE A 84 19.83 9.30 -4.86
C PHE A 84 21.24 8.81 -5.19
N VAL A 85 22.02 8.59 -4.15
CA VAL A 85 23.31 7.90 -4.25
C VAL A 85 23.04 6.41 -4.14
N SER A 86 23.33 5.66 -5.21
CA SER A 86 23.20 4.20 -5.20
C SER A 86 24.19 3.63 -4.16
N PRO A 87 23.70 2.88 -3.16
CA PRO A 87 24.56 2.28 -2.16
C PRO A 87 25.43 1.19 -2.78
N ASP A 88 26.66 1.04 -2.28
CA ASP A 88 27.54 -0.02 -2.77
C ASP A 88 26.99 -1.41 -2.39
N VAL A 89 27.42 -2.42 -3.16
CA VAL A 89 26.99 -3.82 -2.99
C VAL A 89 27.35 -4.37 -1.60
N GLY A 90 28.43 -3.89 -0.98
CA GLY A 90 28.84 -4.25 0.37
C GLY A 90 27.86 -3.74 1.42
N THR A 91 27.45 -2.47 1.30
CA THR A 91 26.43 -1.83 2.15
C THR A 91 25.08 -2.54 2.03
N LEU A 92 24.61 -2.81 0.81
CA LEU A 92 23.37 -3.56 0.59
C LEU A 92 23.41 -4.96 1.22
N ARG A 93 24.55 -5.66 1.12
CA ARG A 93 24.73 -6.97 1.75
C ARG A 93 24.78 -6.87 3.28
N GLY A 94 25.31 -5.77 3.81
CA GLY A 94 25.32 -5.47 5.24
C GLY A 94 23.90 -5.28 5.78
N TRP A 95 23.09 -4.48 5.09
CA TRP A 95 21.68 -4.26 5.39
C TRP A 95 20.85 -5.54 5.29
N TRP A 96 21.07 -6.35 4.25
CA TRP A 96 20.39 -7.64 4.09
C TRP A 96 20.69 -8.62 5.24
N LYS A 97 21.91 -8.57 5.79
CA LYS A 97 22.33 -9.46 6.88
C LYS A 97 21.84 -9.01 8.26
N ASN A 98 21.65 -7.71 8.47
CA ASN A 98 21.26 -7.14 9.76
C ASN A 98 20.17 -6.08 9.57
N PRO A 99 18.96 -6.48 9.16
CA PRO A 99 17.87 -5.56 8.82
C PRO A 99 17.45 -4.65 9.98
N GLU A 100 17.61 -5.11 11.22
CA GLU A 100 17.35 -4.36 12.46
C GLU A 100 18.30 -3.18 12.70
N ARG A 101 19.43 -3.12 11.99
CA ARG A 101 20.41 -2.01 12.08
C ARG A 101 20.20 -0.95 11.01
N VAL A 102 19.19 -1.10 10.16
CA VAL A 102 18.95 -0.25 9.00
C VAL A 102 17.91 0.82 9.37
N ASP A 103 18.25 2.09 9.16
CA ASP A 103 17.30 3.17 9.38
C ASP A 103 16.22 3.21 8.28
N GLY A 104 15.13 3.95 8.53
CA GLY A 104 14.03 4.03 7.58
C GLY A 104 14.40 4.65 6.22
N ALA A 105 15.43 5.49 6.14
CA ALA A 105 15.91 6.05 4.87
C ALA A 105 16.69 5.00 4.07
N ASP A 106 17.52 4.21 4.74
CA ASP A 106 18.32 3.14 4.14
C ASP A 106 17.45 1.97 3.68
N VAL A 107 16.39 1.61 4.41
CA VAL A 107 15.40 0.62 3.94
C VAL A 107 14.75 1.09 2.63
N ARG A 108 14.35 2.38 2.55
CA ARG A 108 13.77 2.94 1.31
C ARG A 108 14.76 2.88 0.15
N ARG A 109 16.04 3.20 0.39
CA ARG A 109 17.11 3.09 -0.61
C ARG A 109 17.29 1.65 -1.09
N MET A 110 17.34 0.68 -0.17
CA MET A 110 17.44 -0.75 -0.50
C MET A 110 16.30 -1.23 -1.40
N VAL A 111 15.06 -0.85 -1.08
CA VAL A 111 13.88 -1.22 -1.88
C VAL A 111 13.95 -0.64 -3.30
N LEU A 112 14.35 0.63 -3.43
CA LEU A 112 14.49 1.27 -4.75
C LEU A 112 15.55 0.59 -5.62
N GLU A 113 16.69 0.21 -5.04
CA GLU A 113 17.75 -0.49 -5.76
C GLU A 113 17.31 -1.88 -6.21
N VAL A 114 16.61 -2.65 -5.36
CA VAL A 114 16.04 -3.96 -5.75
C VAL A 114 15.04 -3.83 -6.90
N ILE A 115 14.18 -2.80 -6.88
CA ILE A 115 13.24 -2.52 -7.97
C ILE A 115 13.99 -2.17 -9.26
N ALA A 116 15.03 -1.32 -9.17
CA ALA A 116 15.85 -0.93 -10.31
C ALA A 116 16.54 -2.13 -10.95
N LEU A 117 17.20 -2.97 -10.13
CA LEU A 117 17.87 -4.19 -10.58
C LEU A 117 16.89 -5.17 -11.24
N ARG A 118 15.69 -5.35 -10.68
CA ARG A 118 14.66 -6.22 -11.27
C ARG A 118 14.18 -5.70 -12.63
N ARG A 119 14.03 -4.39 -12.78
CA ARG A 119 13.66 -3.77 -14.07
C ARG A 119 14.77 -3.96 -15.12
N LEU A 120 16.03 -3.76 -14.73
CA LEU A 120 17.17 -4.01 -15.61
C LEU A 120 17.24 -5.48 -16.04
N LEU A 121 17.13 -6.42 -15.10
CA LEU A 121 17.12 -7.85 -15.39
C LEU A 121 16.00 -8.22 -16.36
N ASN A 122 14.78 -7.75 -16.12
CA ASN A 122 13.64 -8.01 -17.00
C ASN A 122 13.84 -7.43 -18.40
N ALA A 123 14.43 -6.22 -18.50
CA ALA A 123 14.76 -5.62 -19.79
C ALA A 123 15.82 -6.43 -20.54
N SER A 124 16.88 -6.87 -19.84
CA SER A 124 17.92 -7.72 -20.43
C SER A 124 17.39 -9.09 -20.88
N VAL A 125 16.51 -9.71 -20.11
CA VAL A 125 15.85 -10.98 -20.49
C VAL A 125 15.01 -10.79 -21.74
N LYS A 126 14.23 -9.71 -21.82
CA LYS A 126 13.40 -9.39 -22.99
C LYS A 126 14.26 -9.21 -24.26
N VAL A 127 15.36 -8.47 -24.17
CA VAL A 127 16.30 -8.30 -25.29
C VAL A 127 16.92 -9.63 -25.71
N ALA A 128 17.28 -10.49 -24.75
CA ALA A 128 17.87 -11.80 -25.02
C ALA A 128 16.88 -12.79 -25.65
N THR A 129 15.58 -12.69 -25.34
CA THR A 129 14.53 -13.48 -25.99
C THR A 129 14.25 -13.02 -27.41
N GLU A 130 14.16 -11.70 -27.64
CA GLU A 130 13.91 -11.12 -28.97
C GLU A 130 15.09 -11.38 -29.94
N SER A 131 16.33 -11.37 -29.45
CA SER A 131 17.52 -11.67 -30.24
C SER A 131 17.65 -13.15 -30.64
N ARG A 132 16.82 -14.04 -30.08
CA ARG A 132 16.86 -15.48 -30.31
C ARG A 132 15.78 -15.96 -31.28
N GLU A 133 14.81 -15.09 -31.59
CA GLU A 133 13.72 -15.33 -32.54
C GLU A 133 14.00 -14.74 -33.94
N VAL A 134 15.15 -14.08 -34.12
CA VAL A 134 15.70 -13.59 -35.41
C VAL A 134 16.78 -14.54 -35.88
#